data_AF-A0A7Y8RTH4-F1
#
_entry.id   AF-A0A7Y8RTH4-F1
#
_cell.length_a   1.000
_cell.length_b   1.000
_cell.length_c   1.000
_cell.angle_alpha   90.00
_cell.angle_beta   90.00
_cell.angle_gamma   90.00
#
_symmetry.space_group_name_H-M   'P 1'
#
loop_
_entity.id
_entity.type
_entity.pdbx_description
1 polymer ?
#
loop_
_entity_poly.entity_id
_entity_poly.type
_entity_poly.pdbx_seq_one_letter_code
_entity_poly.pdbx_strand_id
1 'polypeptide(L)'
;MKTTQAGVEKKQSRWKTVLALLFLAGFAFLLVYAPMSVVAMFFPVLVLVCLLASFGPNFYKTEQRLATSQIRSLAMGLVEIRGKVLVDKPLLSPVNGKPCAGYVWIIEEGEKDDDGRWSWSRSKSEACCNDFRLQDATGEIRVIAEGIDLFGNKSPDDYELIGSSRRQGEVLLSQDLNVMLIGDACEREGLTVIAQGKQSNAVFGVALTEDVENRRVLAPLWRVGSFYGAVVAMLAVGVMAMTPAHFAQLHLPGPDTYQQMEPLGPVYKLLAWLYREGGFPIPFMAAFGFMLTLFVVLIWARLLLPKGMRLAVGRVLGAWMGLGMVIGGVVTLLLFVAHVDALKQFLVWMLILLGTLVFSLFEQRKMGVAYKHFAKRVSKGSFSDEDA
;
A
#
# COMPACT_ATOMS: atom_id res chain seq x y z
N MET A 1 -18.56 -4.66 -4.83
CA MET A 1 -19.50 -5.77 -4.67
C MET A 1 -20.30 -5.97 -5.94
N LYS A 2 -20.52 -7.21 -6.38
CA LYS A 2 -21.46 -7.48 -7.49
C LYS A 2 -22.86 -7.09 -7.06
N THR A 3 -23.52 -6.25 -7.85
CA THR A 3 -24.95 -6.00 -7.69
C THR A 3 -25.67 -7.34 -7.87
N THR A 4 -26.58 -7.62 -6.95
CA THR A 4 -27.41 -8.83 -7.01
C THR A 4 -28.85 -8.33 -6.90
N GLN A 5 -29.76 -8.88 -7.70
CA GLN A 5 -31.15 -8.88 -7.26
C GLN A 5 -31.26 -9.79 -6.02
N ALA A 6 -32.19 -9.43 -5.13
CA ALA A 6 -32.26 -9.94 -3.76
C ALA A 6 -32.02 -11.46 -3.64
N GLY A 7 -31.06 -11.82 -2.80
CA GLY A 7 -30.95 -13.15 -2.19
C GLY A 7 -30.03 -14.15 -2.89
N VAL A 8 -28.72 -14.05 -2.66
CA VAL A 8 -27.82 -15.23 -2.66
C VAL A 8 -26.69 -15.02 -1.64
N GLU A 9 -26.79 -15.66 -0.48
CA GLU A 9 -25.68 -15.78 0.47
C GLU A 9 -24.65 -16.82 -0.01
N LYS A 10 -23.37 -16.44 -0.02
CA LYS A 10 -22.27 -17.30 -0.44
C LYS A 10 -21.67 -18.03 0.77
N LYS A 11 -22.00 -19.32 0.91
CA LYS A 11 -21.49 -20.20 1.98
C LYS A 11 -19.96 -20.32 1.95
N GLN A 12 -19.29 -19.77 2.96
CA GLN A 12 -17.83 -19.80 3.10
C GLN A 12 -17.35 -21.21 3.54
N SER A 13 -16.31 -21.72 2.86
CA SER A 13 -15.83 -23.11 3.02
C SER A 13 -15.03 -23.29 4.32
N ARG A 14 -15.66 -23.92 5.32
CA ARG A 14 -15.12 -24.19 6.68
C ARG A 14 -13.82 -25.00 6.71
N TRP A 15 -13.52 -25.79 5.67
CA TRP A 15 -12.33 -26.63 5.62
C TRP A 15 -11.03 -25.82 5.46
N LYS A 16 -11.09 -24.68 4.76
CA LYS A 16 -9.94 -23.78 4.61
C LYS A 16 -9.53 -23.16 5.96
N THR A 17 -10.49 -22.92 6.84
CA THR A 17 -10.26 -22.38 8.19
C THR A 17 -9.57 -23.39 9.09
N VAL A 18 -9.95 -24.67 9.00
CA VAL A 18 -9.33 -25.76 9.76
C VAL A 18 -7.88 -26.01 9.31
N LEU A 19 -7.64 -26.00 8.00
CA LEU A 19 -6.30 -26.16 7.44
C LEU A 19 -5.36 -25.01 7.85
N ALA A 20 -5.87 -23.77 7.89
CA ALA A 20 -5.12 -22.61 8.33
C ALA A 20 -4.73 -22.68 9.82
N LEU A 21 -5.65 -23.15 10.68
CA LEU A 21 -5.40 -23.35 12.11
C LEU A 21 -4.33 -24.42 12.38
N LEU A 22 -4.35 -25.53 11.62
CA LEU A 22 -3.31 -26.57 11.71
C LEU A 22 -1.93 -26.06 11.31
N PHE A 23 -1.86 -25.25 10.26
CA PHE A 23 -0.60 -24.63 9.82
C PHE A 23 -0.07 -23.63 10.86
N LEU A 24 -0.96 -22.84 11.48
CA LEU A 24 -0.62 -21.88 12.53
C LEU A 24 -0.07 -22.59 13.78
N ALA A 25 -0.70 -23.68 14.20
CA ALA A 25 -0.26 -24.48 15.35
C ALA A 25 1.10 -25.15 15.11
N GLY A 26 1.32 -25.70 13.91
CA GLY A 26 2.61 -26.27 13.51
C GLY A 26 3.73 -25.23 13.47
N PHE A 27 3.43 -24.02 12.99
CA PHE A 27 4.38 -22.90 13.00
C PHE A 27 4.73 -22.46 14.43
N ALA A 28 3.74 -22.33 15.31
CA ALA A 28 3.95 -21.98 16.71
C ALA A 28 4.80 -23.01 17.46
N PHE A 29 4.57 -24.31 17.22
CA PHE A 29 5.36 -25.39 17.82
C PHE A 29 6.83 -25.36 17.39
N LEU A 30 7.09 -25.12 16.11
CA LEU A 30 8.46 -24.97 15.57
C LEU A 30 9.18 -23.74 16.14
N LEU A 31 8.44 -22.65 16.39
CA LEU A 31 8.95 -21.39 16.98
C LEU A 31 9.45 -21.59 18.41
N VAL A 32 8.80 -22.47 19.19
CA VAL A 32 9.20 -22.81 20.56
C VAL A 32 10.47 -23.68 20.58
N TYR A 33 10.61 -24.60 19.64
CA TYR A 33 11.67 -25.61 19.67
C TYR A 33 12.99 -25.12 19.04
N ALA A 34 12.92 -24.26 18.01
CA ALA A 34 14.10 -23.76 17.31
C ALA A 34 13.87 -22.34 16.73
N PRO A 35 13.79 -21.31 17.59
CA PRO A 35 13.37 -19.97 17.17
C PRO A 35 14.31 -19.36 16.11
N MET A 36 15.62 -19.60 16.20
CA MET A 36 16.60 -19.02 15.28
C MET A 36 16.56 -19.62 13.87
N SER A 37 16.31 -20.94 13.74
CA SER A 37 16.26 -21.61 12.43
C SER A 37 14.92 -21.39 11.72
N VAL A 38 13.82 -21.27 12.48
CA VAL A 38 12.51 -20.92 11.94
C VAL A 38 12.51 -19.51 11.35
N VAL A 39 13.06 -18.53 12.07
CA VAL A 39 13.16 -17.16 11.56
C VAL A 39 14.05 -17.11 10.32
N ALA A 40 15.19 -17.81 10.31
CA ALA A 40 16.10 -17.82 9.16
C ALA A 40 15.51 -18.45 7.89
N MET A 41 14.71 -19.52 8.02
CA MET A 41 14.18 -20.26 6.86
C MET A 41 12.80 -19.79 6.40
N PHE A 42 11.88 -19.51 7.33
CA PHE A 42 10.48 -19.20 6.99
C PHE A 42 10.26 -17.71 6.69
N PHE A 43 11.00 -16.80 7.30
CA PHE A 43 10.87 -15.37 7.03
C PHE A 43 11.10 -15.01 5.56
N PRO A 44 12.20 -15.43 4.89
CA PRO A 44 12.40 -15.13 3.48
C PRO A 44 11.35 -15.78 2.56
N VAL A 45 10.91 -17.00 2.88
CA VAL A 45 9.87 -17.71 2.11
C VAL A 45 8.52 -17.02 2.28
N LEU A 46 8.15 -16.60 3.49
CA LEU A 46 6.92 -15.87 3.77
C LEU A 46 6.91 -14.51 3.06
N VAL A 47 8.03 -13.79 3.10
CA VAL A 47 8.20 -12.53 2.38
C VAL A 47 8.07 -12.74 0.86
N LEU A 48 8.70 -13.78 0.30
CA LEU A 48 8.58 -14.14 -1.12
C LEU A 48 7.14 -14.54 -1.49
N VAL A 49 6.46 -15.32 -0.64
CA VAL A 49 5.06 -15.70 -0.84
C VAL A 49 4.14 -14.49 -0.73
N CYS A 50 4.37 -13.56 0.20
CA CYS A 50 3.62 -12.30 0.29
C CYS A 50 3.84 -11.40 -0.93
N LEU A 51 5.07 -11.31 -1.43
CA LEU A 51 5.39 -10.61 -2.68
C LEU A 51 4.64 -11.19 -3.87
N LEU A 52 4.60 -12.52 -3.98
CA LEU A 52 3.87 -13.21 -5.02
C LEU A 52 2.36 -13.14 -4.79
N ALA A 53 1.87 -13.18 -3.55
CA ALA A 53 0.45 -13.19 -3.22
C ALA A 53 -0.21 -11.80 -3.25
N SER A 54 0.54 -10.70 -3.45
CA SER A 54 0.01 -9.32 -3.54
C SER A 54 -0.84 -9.04 -4.80
N PHE A 55 -1.45 -10.08 -5.35
CA PHE A 55 -2.29 -10.06 -6.53
C PHE A 55 -3.69 -9.52 -6.17
N GLY A 56 -3.88 -8.22 -6.36
CA GLY A 56 -5.13 -7.50 -6.10
C GLY A 56 -6.38 -8.02 -6.84
N PRO A 57 -7.57 -7.41 -6.59
CA PRO A 57 -8.84 -7.86 -7.14
C PRO A 57 -8.85 -7.97 -8.67
N ASN A 58 -9.65 -8.91 -9.20
CA ASN A 58 -9.67 -9.27 -10.63
C ASN A 58 -9.93 -8.09 -11.58
N PHE A 59 -10.69 -7.09 -11.13
CA PHE A 59 -10.97 -5.86 -11.89
C PHE A 59 -9.67 -5.15 -12.31
N TYR A 60 -8.81 -4.86 -11.33
CA TYR A 60 -7.55 -4.14 -11.55
C TYR A 60 -6.47 -5.00 -12.22
N LYS A 61 -6.57 -6.34 -12.15
CA LYS A 61 -5.71 -7.23 -12.94
C LYS A 61 -6.04 -7.18 -14.42
N THR A 62 -7.32 -7.05 -14.75
CA THR A 62 -7.82 -7.06 -16.13
C THR A 62 -7.62 -5.70 -16.79
N GLU A 63 -7.84 -4.62 -16.03
CA GLU A 63 -7.51 -3.25 -16.43
C GLU A 63 -6.06 -3.10 -16.94
N GLN A 64 -5.07 -3.70 -16.26
CA GLN A 64 -3.65 -3.58 -16.65
C GLN A 64 -3.32 -4.16 -18.03
N ARG A 65 -4.25 -4.88 -18.67
CA ARG A 65 -4.06 -5.53 -19.97
C ARG A 65 -4.94 -4.97 -21.08
N LEU A 66 -5.94 -4.15 -20.74
CA LEU A 66 -6.86 -3.55 -21.71
C LEU A 66 -6.38 -2.14 -22.08
N ALA A 67 -6.49 -1.79 -23.36
CA ALA A 67 -6.39 -0.41 -23.79
C ALA A 67 -7.76 0.27 -23.58
N THR A 68 -7.75 1.50 -23.10
CA THR A 68 -8.98 2.30 -22.99
C THR A 68 -9.51 2.60 -24.40
N SER A 69 -10.70 2.13 -24.71
CA SER A 69 -11.38 2.33 -25.99
C SER A 69 -12.22 3.60 -25.97
N GLN A 70 -12.31 4.27 -27.13
CA GLN A 70 -13.30 5.33 -27.36
C GLN A 70 -14.66 4.70 -27.69
N ILE A 71 -15.74 5.32 -27.22
CA ILE A 71 -17.11 4.82 -27.44
C ILE A 71 -17.43 4.70 -28.93
N ARG A 72 -17.03 5.68 -29.75
CA ARG A 72 -17.31 5.68 -31.19
C ARG A 72 -16.62 4.55 -31.97
N SER A 73 -15.49 4.05 -31.48
CA SER A 73 -14.67 3.04 -32.17
C SER A 73 -14.54 1.75 -31.36
N LEU A 74 -15.58 1.44 -30.60
CA LEU A 74 -15.53 0.36 -29.64
C LEU A 74 -15.66 -1.00 -30.32
N ALA A 75 -14.70 -1.90 -30.06
CA ALA A 75 -14.75 -3.26 -30.57
C ALA A 75 -15.74 -4.11 -29.76
N MET A 76 -16.39 -5.06 -30.43
CA MET A 76 -17.24 -6.05 -29.76
C MET A 76 -16.37 -6.96 -28.86
N GLY A 77 -16.89 -7.33 -27.70
CA GLY A 77 -16.16 -8.11 -26.70
C GLY A 77 -15.74 -7.30 -25.46
N LEU A 78 -14.78 -7.81 -24.70
CA LEU A 78 -14.34 -7.19 -23.44
C LEU A 78 -13.60 -5.86 -23.70
N VAL A 79 -14.10 -4.78 -23.12
CA VAL A 79 -13.60 -3.42 -23.33
C VAL A 79 -13.43 -2.67 -22.00
N GLU A 80 -12.52 -1.69 -22.02
CA GLU A 80 -12.36 -0.68 -20.97
C GLU A 80 -12.76 0.68 -21.55
N ILE A 81 -13.67 1.40 -20.87
CA ILE A 81 -14.17 2.71 -21.29
C ILE A 81 -14.03 3.70 -20.13
N ARG A 82 -13.72 4.95 -20.45
CA ARG A 82 -13.69 6.06 -19.48
C ARG A 82 -14.71 7.10 -19.91
N GLY A 83 -15.53 7.56 -18.97
CA GLY A 83 -16.50 8.61 -19.26
C GLY A 83 -17.20 9.16 -18.03
N LYS A 84 -18.11 10.09 -18.27
CA LYS A 84 -19.02 10.65 -17.28
C LYS A 84 -20.31 9.84 -17.23
N VAL A 85 -20.81 9.62 -16.03
CA VAL A 85 -22.11 8.96 -15.83
C VAL A 85 -23.25 9.92 -16.18
N LEU A 86 -24.17 9.44 -17.01
CA LEU A 86 -25.45 10.06 -17.29
C LEU A 86 -26.56 9.17 -16.70
N VAL A 87 -27.35 9.74 -15.80
CA VAL A 87 -28.41 9.05 -15.08
C VAL A 87 -29.74 9.30 -15.78
N ASP A 88 -30.29 8.26 -16.41
CA ASP A 88 -31.61 8.34 -17.05
C ASP A 88 -32.74 8.10 -16.03
N LYS A 89 -32.61 7.04 -15.23
CA LYS A 89 -33.57 6.64 -14.20
C LYS A 89 -32.91 6.69 -12.82
N PRO A 90 -32.97 7.84 -12.11
CA PRO A 90 -32.29 7.99 -10.84
C PRO A 90 -32.89 7.11 -9.75
N LEU A 91 -32.03 6.47 -8.99
CA LEU A 91 -32.30 5.89 -7.68
C LEU A 91 -32.02 6.95 -6.61
N LEU A 92 -32.76 6.89 -5.51
CA LEU A 92 -32.47 7.70 -4.33
C LEU A 92 -31.53 6.93 -3.42
N SER A 93 -30.45 7.57 -2.99
CA SER A 93 -29.50 6.95 -2.06
C SER A 93 -30.14 6.75 -0.67
N PRO A 94 -29.84 5.62 0.01
CA PRO A 94 -30.52 5.28 1.26
C PRO A 94 -30.13 6.17 2.44
N VAL A 95 -28.94 6.78 2.43
CA VAL A 95 -28.49 7.64 3.53
C VAL A 95 -28.91 9.09 3.29
N ASN A 96 -28.50 9.67 2.17
CA ASN A 96 -28.67 11.10 1.93
C ASN A 96 -29.82 11.45 0.97
N GLY A 97 -30.54 10.46 0.42
CA GLY A 97 -31.60 10.69 -0.56
C GLY A 97 -31.11 11.30 -1.88
N LYS A 98 -29.83 11.17 -2.21
CA LYS A 98 -29.24 11.81 -3.40
C LYS A 98 -29.60 11.01 -4.67
N PRO A 99 -29.96 11.66 -5.79
CA PRO A 99 -30.22 10.98 -7.05
C PRO A 99 -28.92 10.41 -7.64
N CYS A 100 -28.92 9.12 -7.98
CA CYS A 100 -27.76 8.41 -8.53
C CYS A 100 -28.17 7.28 -9.48
N ALA A 101 -27.25 6.82 -10.35
CA ALA A 101 -27.45 5.60 -11.13
C ALA A 101 -27.36 4.33 -10.27
N GLY A 102 -26.59 4.38 -9.19
CA GLY A 102 -26.41 3.26 -8.27
C GLY A 102 -25.68 3.68 -7.00
N TYR A 103 -25.76 2.84 -5.98
CA TYR A 103 -25.13 3.06 -4.69
C TYR A 103 -24.57 1.76 -4.11
N VAL A 104 -23.53 1.91 -3.29
CA VAL A 104 -23.06 0.88 -2.35
C VAL A 104 -23.26 1.42 -0.96
N TRP A 105 -24.17 0.79 -0.20
CA TRP A 105 -24.45 1.13 1.19
C TRP A 105 -23.78 0.12 2.10
N ILE A 106 -23.10 0.61 3.14
CA ILE A 106 -22.34 -0.20 4.09
C ILE A 106 -22.72 0.24 5.50
N ILE A 107 -23.04 -0.73 6.36
CA ILE A 107 -23.21 -0.54 7.79
C ILE A 107 -22.05 -1.22 8.50
N GLU A 108 -21.50 -0.52 9.48
CA GLU A 108 -20.45 -1.03 10.35
C GLU A 108 -20.88 -0.97 11.82
N GLU A 109 -20.54 -2.03 12.54
CA GLU A 109 -20.72 -2.16 13.97
C GLU A 109 -19.40 -1.92 14.69
N GLY A 110 -19.45 -1.06 15.70
CA GLY A 110 -18.36 -0.68 16.54
C GLY A 110 -18.33 -1.53 17.81
N GLU A 111 -17.20 -2.13 18.11
CA GLU A 111 -16.92 -2.73 19.41
C GLU A 111 -15.83 -1.91 20.11
N LYS A 112 -16.11 -1.51 21.35
CA LYS A 112 -15.17 -0.73 22.16
C LYS A 112 -14.31 -1.70 22.95
N ASP A 113 -13.00 -1.59 22.81
CA ASP A 113 -12.06 -2.37 23.60
C ASP A 113 -11.96 -1.82 25.05
N ASP A 114 -11.34 -2.60 25.93
CA ASP A 114 -11.16 -2.25 27.35
C ASP A 114 -10.34 -0.95 27.53
N ASP A 115 -9.53 -0.58 26.53
CA ASP A 115 -8.75 0.67 26.47
C ASP A 115 -9.56 1.86 25.92
N GLY A 116 -10.83 1.63 25.55
CA GLY A 116 -11.76 2.62 25.06
C GLY A 116 -11.64 3.01 23.59
N ARG A 117 -10.85 2.28 22.80
CA ARG A 117 -10.73 2.43 21.35
C ARG A 117 -11.85 1.67 20.64
N TRP A 118 -12.34 2.25 19.57
CA TRP A 118 -13.38 1.64 18.73
C TRP A 118 -12.77 0.85 17.60
N SER A 119 -13.15 -0.42 17.51
CA SER A 119 -12.92 -1.28 16.35
C SER A 119 -14.21 -1.37 15.55
N TRP A 120 -14.14 -1.14 14.23
CA TRP A 120 -15.31 -1.14 13.35
C TRP A 120 -15.27 -2.35 12.44
N SER A 121 -16.37 -3.10 12.38
CA SER A 121 -16.52 -4.27 11.54
C SER A 121 -17.73 -4.14 10.62
N ARG A 122 -17.61 -4.57 9.37
CA ARG A 122 -18.70 -4.50 8.40
C ARG A 122 -19.77 -5.53 8.76
N SER A 123 -20.94 -5.06 9.18
CA SER A 123 -22.08 -5.92 9.55
C SER A 123 -23.01 -6.17 8.38
N LYS A 124 -23.32 -5.14 7.58
CA LYS A 124 -24.21 -5.24 6.42
C LYS A 124 -23.65 -4.45 5.24
N SER A 125 -23.88 -4.95 4.03
CA SER A 125 -23.63 -4.19 2.82
C SER A 125 -24.61 -4.55 1.73
N GLU A 126 -25.03 -3.54 0.98
CA GLU A 126 -25.99 -3.63 -0.10
C GLU A 126 -25.50 -2.81 -1.30
N ALA A 127 -25.70 -3.33 -2.51
CA ALA A 127 -25.31 -2.64 -3.74
C ALA A 127 -26.46 -2.73 -4.76
N CYS A 128 -26.94 -1.57 -5.21
CA CYS A 128 -28.03 -1.46 -6.17
C CYS A 128 -27.62 -0.51 -7.31
N CYS A 129 -28.00 -0.84 -8.54
CA CYS A 129 -27.71 -0.01 -9.71
C CYS A 129 -28.80 -0.18 -10.76
N ASN A 130 -29.31 0.93 -11.26
CA ASN A 130 -30.11 0.98 -12.46
C ASN A 130 -29.21 1.06 -13.69
N ASP A 131 -29.77 0.75 -14.85
CA ASP A 131 -29.14 1.03 -16.14
C ASP A 131 -28.85 2.52 -16.27
N PHE A 132 -27.70 2.82 -16.86
CA PHE A 132 -27.21 4.19 -17.01
C PHE A 132 -26.50 4.35 -18.34
N ARG A 133 -26.19 5.60 -18.70
CA ARG A 133 -25.37 5.92 -19.87
C ARG A 133 -24.00 6.40 -19.43
N LEU A 134 -23.01 6.12 -20.26
CA LEU A 134 -21.66 6.63 -20.10
C LEU A 134 -21.34 7.52 -21.30
N GLN A 135 -20.85 8.73 -21.05
CA GLN A 135 -20.48 9.70 -22.07
C GLN A 135 -18.97 9.94 -22.05
N ASP A 136 -18.33 9.79 -23.20
CA ASP A 136 -16.94 10.20 -23.42
C ASP A 136 -16.87 11.34 -24.44
N ALA A 137 -15.67 11.73 -24.88
CA ALA A 137 -15.51 12.80 -25.87
C ALA A 137 -16.02 12.44 -27.28
N THR A 138 -16.32 11.16 -27.53
CA THR A 138 -16.64 10.61 -28.84
C THR A 138 -18.11 10.20 -28.99
N GLY A 139 -18.81 9.94 -27.88
CA GLY A 139 -20.22 9.61 -27.90
C GLY A 139 -20.75 9.13 -26.55
N GLU A 140 -21.91 8.50 -26.61
CA GLU A 140 -22.61 7.92 -25.46
C GLU A 140 -22.89 6.44 -25.69
N ILE A 141 -22.80 5.65 -24.64
CA ILE A 141 -23.14 4.22 -24.68
C ILE A 141 -24.01 3.84 -23.49
N ARG A 142 -24.97 2.94 -23.72
CA ARG A 142 -25.83 2.40 -22.66
C ARG A 142 -25.13 1.25 -21.95
N VAL A 143 -25.24 1.24 -20.62
CA VAL A 143 -24.72 0.21 -19.73
C VAL A 143 -25.91 -0.49 -19.06
N ILE A 144 -25.96 -1.81 -19.21
CA ILE A 144 -26.93 -2.67 -18.53
C ILE A 144 -26.30 -3.09 -17.21
N ALA A 145 -26.81 -2.56 -16.10
CA ALA A 145 -26.14 -2.61 -14.80
C ALA A 145 -26.29 -3.96 -14.07
N GLU A 146 -27.00 -4.91 -14.66
CA GLU A 146 -27.19 -6.24 -14.09
C GLU A 146 -25.84 -6.96 -13.88
N GLY A 147 -25.54 -7.31 -12.63
CA GLY A 147 -24.31 -8.02 -12.25
C GLY A 147 -23.04 -7.15 -12.23
N ILE A 148 -23.17 -5.82 -12.35
CA ILE A 148 -22.03 -4.89 -12.29
C ILE A 148 -21.38 -4.90 -10.90
N ASP A 149 -20.05 -4.96 -10.85
CA ASP A 149 -19.29 -4.74 -9.62
C ASP A 149 -19.09 -3.24 -9.38
N LEU A 150 -19.83 -2.67 -8.43
CA LEU A 150 -19.68 -1.25 -8.06
C LEU A 150 -18.46 -1.06 -7.16
N PHE A 151 -17.55 -0.18 -7.60
CA PHE A 151 -16.39 0.35 -6.89
C PHE A 151 -15.42 -0.68 -6.27
N GLY A 152 -15.45 -1.94 -6.72
CA GLY A 152 -14.44 -2.94 -6.36
C GLY A 152 -14.20 -3.10 -4.85
N ASN A 153 -15.28 -3.07 -4.05
CA ASN A 153 -15.28 -3.14 -2.57
C ASN A 153 -14.69 -1.93 -1.84
N LYS A 154 -14.61 -0.76 -2.49
CA LYS A 154 -14.28 0.52 -1.83
C LYS A 154 -15.20 0.76 -0.61
N SER A 155 -14.61 1.22 0.49
CA SER A 155 -15.35 1.71 1.65
C SER A 155 -15.73 3.19 1.45
N PRO A 156 -16.85 3.64 2.02
CA PRO A 156 -17.21 5.05 2.07
C PRO A 156 -16.10 5.88 2.71
N ASP A 157 -15.89 7.08 2.18
CA ASP A 157 -14.95 8.04 2.76
C ASP A 157 -15.53 8.65 4.06
N ASP A 158 -16.85 8.86 4.07
CA ASP A 158 -17.60 9.41 5.20
C ASP A 158 -18.59 8.41 5.77
N TYR A 159 -18.71 8.42 7.10
CA TYR A 159 -19.67 7.61 7.84
C TYR A 159 -20.52 8.49 8.77
N GLU A 160 -21.82 8.23 8.80
CA GLU A 160 -22.78 8.82 9.70
C GLU A 160 -23.11 7.84 10.85
N LEU A 161 -23.16 8.33 12.08
CA LEU A 161 -23.56 7.55 13.25
C LEU A 161 -25.08 7.37 13.28
N ILE A 162 -25.55 6.12 13.31
CA ILE A 162 -26.98 5.77 13.42
C ILE A 162 -27.32 5.33 14.86
N GLY A 163 -26.31 5.14 15.71
CA GLY A 163 -26.49 4.71 17.10
C GLY A 163 -25.20 4.78 17.89
N SER A 164 -25.21 4.26 19.12
CA SER A 164 -24.05 4.29 20.02
C SER A 164 -22.87 3.45 19.52
N SER A 165 -23.13 2.40 18.74
CA SER A 165 -22.13 1.46 18.24
C SER A 165 -22.35 1.09 16.76
N ARG A 166 -23.07 1.93 16.00
CA ARG A 166 -23.38 1.67 14.58
C ARG A 166 -23.16 2.91 13.73
N ARG A 167 -22.51 2.73 12.60
CA ARG A 167 -22.31 3.77 11.58
C ARG A 167 -22.67 3.25 10.19
N GLN A 168 -23.16 4.14 9.34
CA GLN A 168 -23.42 3.85 7.92
C GLN A 168 -22.62 4.77 7.03
N GLY A 169 -22.30 4.30 5.82
CA GLY A 169 -21.78 5.14 4.76
C GLY A 169 -22.27 4.65 3.41
N GLU A 170 -22.19 5.52 2.41
CA GLU A 170 -22.57 5.20 1.04
C GLU A 170 -21.54 5.70 0.02
N VAL A 171 -21.39 4.94 -1.07
CA VAL A 171 -20.62 5.35 -2.26
C VAL A 171 -21.58 5.42 -3.43
N LEU A 172 -21.65 6.57 -4.09
CA LEU A 172 -22.67 6.86 -5.10
C LEU A 172 -22.07 6.92 -6.51
N LEU A 173 -22.80 6.35 -7.46
CA LEU A 173 -22.60 6.53 -8.90
C LEU A 173 -23.49 7.71 -9.36
N SER A 174 -23.08 8.93 -9.02
CA SER A 174 -23.86 10.14 -9.29
C SER A 174 -23.75 10.60 -10.75
N GLN A 175 -24.65 11.51 -11.14
CA GLN A 175 -24.54 12.28 -12.38
C GLN A 175 -23.17 12.93 -12.51
N ASP A 176 -22.62 12.98 -13.73
CA ASP A 176 -21.35 13.61 -14.09
C ASP A 176 -20.09 13.03 -13.43
N LEU A 177 -20.22 11.92 -12.71
CA LEU A 177 -19.10 11.25 -12.07
C LEU A 177 -18.19 10.61 -13.11
N ASN A 178 -16.89 10.91 -13.05
CA ASN A 178 -15.90 10.34 -13.96
C ASN A 178 -15.52 8.92 -13.53
N VAL A 179 -15.95 7.93 -14.30
CA VAL A 179 -15.74 6.53 -13.99
C VAL A 179 -15.02 5.80 -15.12
N MET A 180 -14.34 4.73 -14.74
CA MET A 180 -13.82 3.74 -15.65
C MET A 180 -14.65 2.47 -15.50
N LEU A 181 -15.11 1.96 -16.64
CA LEU A 181 -15.96 0.79 -16.74
C LEU A 181 -15.26 -0.30 -17.55
N ILE A 182 -15.30 -1.53 -17.04
CA ILE A 182 -14.87 -2.72 -17.76
C ILE A 182 -16.11 -3.60 -17.94
N GLY A 183 -16.39 -4.02 -19.17
CA GLY A 183 -17.54 -4.86 -19.49
C GLY A 183 -17.47 -5.43 -20.90
N ASP A 184 -18.45 -6.26 -21.25
CA ASP A 184 -18.54 -6.88 -22.58
C ASP A 184 -19.45 -6.02 -23.47
N ALA A 185 -18.90 -5.58 -24.59
CA ALA A 185 -19.61 -4.85 -25.62
C ALA A 185 -20.34 -5.84 -26.53
N CYS A 186 -21.66 -5.79 -26.46
CA CYS A 186 -22.54 -6.69 -27.18
C CYS A 186 -23.69 -5.90 -27.82
N GLU A 187 -24.30 -6.51 -28.82
CA GLU A 187 -25.48 -5.95 -29.46
C GLU A 187 -26.72 -6.53 -28.79
N ARG A 188 -27.61 -5.66 -28.31
CA ARG A 188 -28.94 -6.04 -27.82
C ARG A 188 -29.97 -5.17 -28.51
N GLU A 189 -30.98 -5.79 -29.09
CA GLU A 189 -32.08 -5.07 -29.77
C GLU A 189 -31.60 -4.12 -30.89
N GLY A 190 -30.52 -4.46 -31.59
CA GLY A 190 -29.94 -3.63 -32.66
C GLY A 190 -29.11 -2.43 -32.17
N LEU A 191 -28.87 -2.32 -30.86
CA LEU A 191 -28.08 -1.26 -30.24
C LEU A 191 -26.84 -1.85 -29.55
N THR A 192 -25.70 -1.18 -29.72
CA THR A 192 -24.48 -1.53 -28.99
C THR A 192 -24.62 -1.10 -27.52
N VAL A 193 -24.46 -2.07 -26.61
CA VAL A 193 -24.55 -1.87 -25.16
C VAL A 193 -23.38 -2.54 -24.46
N ILE A 194 -23.05 -2.06 -23.26
CA ILE A 194 -22.11 -2.75 -22.37
C ILE A 194 -22.88 -3.53 -21.32
N ALA A 195 -22.57 -4.81 -21.17
CA ALA A 195 -23.22 -5.69 -20.21
C ALA A 195 -22.22 -6.69 -19.61
N GLN A 196 -22.70 -7.51 -18.67
CA GLN A 196 -21.93 -8.63 -18.16
C GLN A 196 -21.68 -9.66 -19.29
N GLY A 197 -20.42 -10.02 -19.50
CA GLY A 197 -20.05 -11.05 -20.48
C GLY A 197 -20.60 -12.44 -20.10
N LYS A 198 -20.88 -13.27 -21.11
CA LYS A 198 -21.45 -14.62 -20.93
C LYS A 198 -20.51 -15.61 -20.22
N GLN A 199 -19.20 -15.31 -20.13
CA GLN A 199 -18.25 -16.17 -19.42
C GLN A 199 -18.30 -15.96 -17.91
N SER A 200 -18.22 -17.06 -17.14
CA SER A 200 -18.32 -17.04 -15.67
C SER A 200 -17.25 -16.20 -14.95
N ASN A 201 -16.14 -15.91 -15.62
CA ASN A 201 -15.04 -15.06 -15.13
C ASN A 201 -14.95 -13.69 -15.81
N ALA A 202 -15.93 -13.31 -16.63
CA ALA A 202 -15.94 -11.99 -17.26
C ALA A 202 -15.99 -10.90 -16.17
N VAL A 203 -15.04 -9.97 -16.24
CA VAL A 203 -15.00 -8.82 -15.36
C VAL A 203 -16.02 -7.82 -15.85
N PHE A 204 -17.01 -7.53 -15.02
CA PHE A 204 -17.98 -6.47 -15.24
C PHE A 204 -18.02 -5.59 -14.01
N GLY A 205 -17.57 -4.35 -14.13
CA GLY A 205 -17.44 -3.46 -12.99
C GLY A 205 -17.19 -2.01 -13.37
N VAL A 206 -17.42 -1.13 -12.40
CA VAL A 206 -17.18 0.31 -12.50
C VAL A 206 -16.36 0.77 -11.31
N ALA A 207 -15.37 1.60 -11.56
CA ALA A 207 -14.55 2.21 -10.52
C ALA A 207 -14.37 3.70 -10.81
N LEU A 208 -14.09 4.46 -9.76
CA LEU A 208 -13.70 5.86 -9.92
C LEU A 208 -12.41 5.93 -10.73
N THR A 209 -12.41 6.79 -11.73
CA THR A 209 -11.25 6.95 -12.61
C THR A 209 -10.00 7.34 -11.81
N GLU A 210 -10.17 8.18 -10.79
CA GLU A 210 -9.06 8.62 -9.94
C GLU A 210 -8.44 7.48 -9.14
N ASP A 211 -9.26 6.60 -8.56
CA ASP A 211 -8.78 5.48 -7.75
C ASP A 211 -7.97 4.50 -8.60
N VAL A 212 -8.45 4.29 -9.82
CA VAL A 212 -7.78 3.49 -10.83
C VAL A 212 -6.43 4.12 -11.21
N GLU A 213 -6.40 5.40 -11.59
CA GLU A 213 -5.18 6.09 -12.00
C GLU A 213 -4.16 6.14 -10.86
N ASN A 214 -4.60 6.47 -9.64
CA ASN A 214 -3.76 6.43 -8.44
C ASN A 214 -3.13 5.06 -8.26
N ARG A 215 -3.91 3.99 -8.39
CA ARG A 215 -3.41 2.63 -8.27
C ARG A 215 -2.47 2.25 -9.41
N ARG A 216 -2.76 2.65 -10.65
CA ARG A 216 -1.91 2.39 -11.82
C ARG A 216 -0.52 3.01 -11.66
N VAL A 217 -0.47 4.20 -11.06
CA VAL A 217 0.76 4.93 -10.75
C VAL A 217 1.50 4.34 -9.53
N LEU A 218 0.79 3.96 -8.47
CA LEU A 218 1.37 3.46 -7.23
C LEU A 218 1.73 1.97 -7.24
N ALA A 219 0.99 1.14 -7.96
CA ALA A 219 1.20 -0.31 -8.02
C ALA A 219 2.63 -0.72 -8.42
N PRO A 220 3.26 -0.16 -9.48
CA PRO A 220 4.63 -0.53 -9.82
C PRO A 220 5.63 -0.11 -8.74
N LEU A 221 5.42 1.05 -8.10
CA LEU A 221 6.26 1.51 -7.00
C LEU A 221 6.17 0.59 -5.79
N TRP A 222 4.96 0.17 -5.42
CA TRP A 222 4.75 -0.76 -4.31
C TRP A 222 5.35 -2.15 -4.59
N ARG A 223 5.21 -2.68 -5.82
CA ARG A 223 5.81 -3.99 -6.17
C ARG A 223 7.32 -3.94 -6.07
N VAL A 224 7.94 -2.92 -6.66
CA VAL A 224 9.40 -2.77 -6.64
C VAL A 224 9.90 -2.47 -5.23
N GLY A 225 9.25 -1.54 -4.52
CA GLY A 225 9.61 -1.20 -3.14
C GLY A 225 9.46 -2.39 -2.20
N SER A 226 8.42 -3.20 -2.36
CA SER A 226 8.24 -4.44 -1.61
C SER A 226 9.35 -5.46 -1.92
N PHE A 227 9.76 -5.59 -3.19
CA PHE A 227 10.89 -6.46 -3.57
C PHE A 227 12.20 -6.01 -2.93
N TYR A 228 12.54 -4.72 -2.99
CA TYR A 228 13.75 -4.21 -2.32
C TYR A 228 13.67 -4.38 -0.80
N GLY A 229 12.52 -4.07 -0.19
CA GLY A 229 12.27 -4.28 1.23
C GLY A 229 12.44 -5.73 1.65
N ALA A 230 11.97 -6.67 0.82
CA ALA A 230 12.14 -8.10 1.04
C ALA A 230 13.60 -8.55 1.02
N VAL A 231 14.37 -8.10 0.02
CA VAL A 231 15.80 -8.41 -0.08
C VAL A 231 16.56 -7.87 1.13
N VAL A 232 16.31 -6.61 1.51
CA VAL A 232 16.90 -5.99 2.69
C VAL A 232 16.53 -6.76 3.95
N ALA A 233 15.26 -7.15 4.10
CA ALA A 233 14.80 -7.88 5.28
C ALA A 233 15.39 -9.30 5.34
N MET A 234 15.57 -9.98 4.20
CA MET A 234 16.25 -11.27 4.12
C MET A 234 17.72 -11.14 4.55
N LEU A 235 18.44 -10.14 4.05
CA LEU A 235 19.83 -9.88 4.43
C LEU A 235 19.93 -9.51 5.92
N ALA A 236 19.00 -8.71 6.44
CA ALA A 236 18.95 -8.34 7.85
C ALA A 236 18.72 -9.56 8.75
N VAL A 237 17.81 -10.47 8.38
CA VAL A 237 17.63 -11.74 9.09
C VAL A 237 18.89 -12.60 9.05
N GLY A 238 19.59 -12.65 7.91
CA GLY A 238 20.88 -13.32 7.79
C GLY A 238 21.91 -12.76 8.78
N VAL A 239 22.02 -11.44 8.89
CA VAL A 239 22.91 -10.77 9.87
C VAL A 239 22.50 -11.10 11.30
N MET A 240 21.20 -11.14 11.60
CA MET A 240 20.70 -11.49 12.94
C MET A 240 20.93 -12.96 13.32
N ALA A 241 20.89 -13.86 12.33
CA ALA A 241 21.09 -15.29 12.52
C ALA A 241 22.56 -15.70 12.69
N MET A 242 23.52 -14.81 12.38
CA MET A 242 24.94 -15.08 12.57
C MET A 242 25.30 -15.22 14.05
N THR A 243 25.89 -16.37 14.41
CA THR A 243 26.41 -16.61 15.76
C THR A 243 27.73 -15.84 16.00
N PRO A 244 28.11 -15.57 17.26
CA PRO A 244 29.36 -14.87 17.58
C PRO A 244 30.62 -15.53 16.98
N ALA A 245 30.61 -16.85 16.84
CA ALA A 245 31.71 -17.61 16.21
C ALA A 245 31.89 -17.28 14.72
N HIS A 246 30.81 -16.98 13.99
CA HIS A 246 30.90 -16.54 12.59
C HIS A 246 31.47 -15.12 12.49
N PHE A 247 31.13 -14.23 13.43
CA PHE A 247 31.72 -12.89 13.50
C PHE A 247 33.22 -12.91 13.82
N ALA A 248 33.67 -13.82 14.69
CA ALA A 248 35.08 -13.99 15.02
C ALA A 248 35.92 -14.42 13.80
N GLN A 249 35.34 -15.21 12.88
CA GLN A 249 36.01 -15.63 11.63
C GLN A 249 36.13 -14.50 10.60
N LEU A 250 35.24 -13.50 10.63
CA LEU A 250 35.32 -12.34 9.76
C LEU A 250 36.48 -11.38 10.12
N HIS A 251 37.29 -11.68 11.14
CA HIS A 251 38.33 -10.79 11.67
C HIS A 251 37.81 -9.39 12.01
N LEU A 252 36.50 -9.25 12.27
CA LEU A 252 35.93 -8.00 12.73
C LEU A 252 36.32 -7.83 14.20
N PRO A 253 36.90 -6.68 14.60
CA PRO A 253 37.34 -6.51 15.97
C PRO A 253 36.13 -6.57 16.90
N GLY A 254 36.24 -7.37 17.96
CA GLY A 254 35.22 -7.46 19.00
C GLY A 254 35.30 -6.26 19.96
N PRO A 255 34.33 -6.11 20.87
CA PRO A 255 34.32 -5.04 21.89
C PRO A 255 35.64 -4.98 22.67
N ASP A 256 36.16 -6.15 23.04
CA ASP A 256 37.41 -6.29 23.81
C ASP A 256 38.65 -5.93 22.97
N THR A 257 38.59 -6.21 21.67
CA THR A 257 39.67 -5.90 20.73
C THR A 257 39.85 -4.39 20.58
N TYR A 258 38.76 -3.61 20.56
CA TYR A 258 38.85 -2.16 20.48
C TYR A 258 39.39 -1.54 21.77
N GLN A 259 39.04 -2.07 22.94
CA GLN A 259 39.61 -1.60 24.22
C GLN A 259 41.12 -1.82 24.28
N GLN A 260 41.62 -2.94 23.74
CA GLN A 260 43.04 -3.23 23.66
C GLN A 260 43.79 -2.35 22.66
N MET A 261 43.10 -1.78 21.67
CA MET A 261 43.65 -0.89 20.65
C MET A 261 43.59 0.60 21.04
N GLU A 262 42.96 0.97 22.17
CA GLU A 262 42.91 2.33 22.71
C GLU A 262 44.27 3.08 22.68
N PRO A 263 45.42 2.46 23.03
CA PRO A 263 46.71 3.17 23.03
C PRO A 263 47.29 3.44 21.63
N LEU A 264 46.75 2.85 20.55
CA LEU A 264 47.29 2.98 19.19
C LEU A 264 46.97 4.32 18.51
N GLY A 265 46.14 5.17 19.12
CA GLY A 265 45.92 6.54 18.65
C GLY A 265 44.53 7.10 18.97
N PRO A 266 44.31 8.39 18.66
CA PRO A 266 43.06 9.09 18.99
C PRO A 266 41.82 8.48 18.31
N VAL A 267 41.99 7.91 17.12
CA VAL A 267 40.92 7.20 16.40
C VAL A 267 40.52 5.92 17.15
N TYR A 268 41.49 5.10 17.55
CA TYR A 268 41.20 3.87 18.31
C TYR A 268 40.64 4.16 19.69
N LYS A 269 41.01 5.28 20.30
CA LYS A 269 40.41 5.77 21.56
C LYS A 269 38.93 6.14 21.41
N LEU A 270 38.57 6.77 20.29
CA LEU A 270 37.17 7.05 19.94
C LEU A 270 36.40 5.74 19.73
N LEU A 271 36.98 4.77 18.99
CA LEU A 271 36.37 3.46 18.75
C LEU A 271 36.21 2.64 20.04
N ALA A 272 37.22 2.59 20.90
CA ALA A 272 37.16 1.94 22.21
C ALA A 272 36.05 2.52 23.10
N TRP A 273 35.89 3.84 23.08
CA TRP A 273 34.81 4.53 23.77
C TRP A 273 33.43 4.21 23.17
N LEU A 274 33.34 4.09 21.83
CA LEU A 274 32.11 3.74 21.12
C LEU A 274 31.62 2.31 21.41
N TYR A 275 32.55 1.35 21.53
CA TYR A 275 32.28 -0.09 21.67
C TYR A 275 32.31 -0.59 23.13
N ARG A 276 32.27 0.31 24.12
CA ARG A 276 32.30 -0.05 25.54
C ARG A 276 31.01 -0.77 25.98
N GLU A 277 31.15 -1.85 26.74
CA GLU A 277 30.01 -2.51 27.41
C GLU A 277 29.26 -1.50 28.29
N GLY A 278 27.95 -1.31 28.04
CA GLY A 278 27.11 -0.33 28.74
C GLY A 278 27.18 1.13 28.23
N GLY A 279 27.92 1.40 27.15
CA GLY A 279 27.95 2.72 26.49
C GLY A 279 26.66 3.09 25.75
N PHE A 280 26.49 4.38 25.42
CA PHE A 280 25.38 4.85 24.58
C PHE A 280 25.37 4.03 23.28
N PRO A 281 24.27 3.38 22.88
CA PRO A 281 24.37 2.36 21.86
C PRO A 281 24.83 2.99 20.55
N ILE A 282 25.90 2.47 19.94
CA ILE A 282 26.29 2.75 18.55
C ILE A 282 25.08 2.84 17.60
N PRO A 283 24.02 2.02 17.72
CA PRO A 283 22.80 2.18 16.94
C PRO A 283 22.08 3.52 17.11
N PHE A 284 22.10 4.14 18.30
CA PHE A 284 21.67 5.53 18.46
C PHE A 284 22.60 6.46 17.69
N MET A 285 23.92 6.29 17.78
CA MET A 285 24.84 7.14 17.00
C MET A 285 24.79 6.87 15.49
N ALA A 286 24.32 5.71 15.04
CA ALA A 286 24.08 5.41 13.63
C ALA A 286 22.76 6.01 13.14
N ALA A 287 21.69 5.92 13.94
CA ALA A 287 20.41 6.55 13.63
C ALA A 287 20.50 8.09 13.68
N PHE A 288 21.14 8.65 14.71
CA PHE A 288 21.35 10.09 14.90
C PHE A 288 22.58 10.64 14.17
N GLY A 289 23.60 9.83 13.91
CA GLY A 289 24.75 10.20 13.06
C GLY A 289 24.40 10.18 11.58
N PHE A 290 23.53 9.26 11.15
CA PHE A 290 22.93 9.32 9.82
C PHE A 290 22.09 10.57 9.64
N MET A 291 21.33 10.97 10.67
CA MET A 291 20.62 12.27 10.71
C MET A 291 21.61 13.44 10.54
N LEU A 292 22.75 13.44 11.23
CA LEU A 292 23.78 14.47 11.08
C LEU A 292 24.39 14.46 9.66
N THR A 293 24.67 13.28 9.08
CA THR A 293 25.15 13.18 7.70
C THR A 293 24.11 13.59 6.67
N LEU A 294 22.82 13.25 6.84
CA LEU A 294 21.75 13.72 5.96
C LEU A 294 21.56 15.23 6.09
N PHE A 295 21.70 15.79 7.29
CA PHE A 295 21.66 17.23 7.54
C PHE A 295 22.85 17.94 6.86
N VAL A 296 24.05 17.38 6.96
CA VAL A 296 25.25 17.88 6.26
C VAL A 296 25.10 17.74 4.75
N VAL A 297 24.58 16.61 4.24
CA VAL A 297 24.28 16.39 2.82
C VAL A 297 23.17 17.32 2.33
N LEU A 298 22.17 17.63 3.16
CA LEU A 298 21.14 18.63 2.87
C LEU A 298 21.75 20.02 2.74
N ILE A 299 22.63 20.41 3.66
CA ILE A 299 23.36 21.69 3.62
C ILE A 299 24.25 21.75 2.37
N TRP A 300 25.00 20.69 2.08
CA TRP A 300 25.87 20.60 0.91
C TRP A 300 25.09 20.56 -0.42
N ALA A 301 23.97 19.83 -0.49
CA ALA A 301 23.06 19.82 -1.63
C ALA A 301 22.44 21.21 -1.85
N ARG A 302 22.19 21.96 -0.76
CA ARG A 302 21.72 23.35 -0.81
C ARG A 302 22.79 24.32 -1.29
N LEU A 303 24.08 23.98 -1.17
CA LEU A 303 25.21 24.78 -1.64
C LEU A 303 25.61 24.45 -3.09
N LEU A 304 25.68 23.17 -3.46
CA LEU A 304 26.25 22.70 -4.73
C LEU A 304 25.25 22.54 -5.89
N LEU A 305 23.98 22.23 -5.62
CA LEU A 305 23.05 21.87 -6.70
C LEU A 305 22.41 23.10 -7.37
N PRO A 306 22.12 23.07 -8.68
CA PRO A 306 21.37 24.15 -9.34
C PRO A 306 19.94 24.30 -8.78
N LYS A 307 19.38 25.52 -8.82
CA LYS A 307 18.13 25.90 -8.11
C LYS A 307 16.95 24.95 -8.35
N GLY A 308 16.80 24.37 -9.55
CA GLY A 308 15.73 23.43 -9.88
C GLY A 308 15.84 22.06 -9.18
N MET A 309 17.06 21.55 -8.96
CA MET A 309 17.29 20.27 -8.26
C MET A 309 17.27 20.41 -6.74
N ARG A 310 17.62 21.57 -6.18
CA ARG A 310 17.63 21.84 -4.73
C ARG A 310 16.29 21.55 -4.06
N LEU A 311 15.19 21.96 -4.69
CA LEU A 311 13.84 21.80 -4.13
C LEU A 311 13.37 20.34 -4.17
N ALA A 312 13.70 19.59 -5.22
CA ALA A 312 13.33 18.18 -5.34
C ALA A 312 14.14 17.32 -4.36
N VAL A 313 15.47 17.51 -4.32
CA VAL A 313 16.37 16.78 -3.43
C VAL A 313 16.10 17.12 -1.97
N GLY A 314 15.85 18.40 -1.64
CA GLY A 314 15.52 18.84 -0.29
C GLY A 314 14.18 18.31 0.24
N ARG A 315 13.14 18.20 -0.61
CA ARG A 315 11.85 17.61 -0.19
C ARG A 315 11.93 16.12 0.06
N VAL A 316 12.65 15.39 -0.80
CA VAL A 316 12.89 13.96 -0.61
C VAL A 316 13.69 13.76 0.67
N LEU A 317 14.87 14.38 0.80
CA LEU A 317 15.70 14.25 2.00
C LEU A 317 14.98 14.70 3.29
N GLY A 318 14.14 15.73 3.24
CA GLY A 318 13.32 16.17 4.38
C GLY A 318 12.24 15.14 4.77
N ALA A 319 11.55 14.54 3.80
CA ALA A 319 10.59 13.46 4.06
C ALA A 319 11.27 12.19 4.61
N TRP A 320 12.46 11.88 4.11
CA TRP A 320 13.33 10.81 4.63
C TRP A 320 13.74 11.05 6.08
N MET A 321 14.05 12.30 6.44
CA MET A 321 14.42 12.68 7.80
C MET A 321 13.24 12.52 8.78
N GLY A 322 12.04 12.98 8.42
CA GLY A 322 10.86 12.91 9.29
C GLY A 322 10.36 11.47 9.52
N LEU A 323 10.12 10.72 8.43
CA LEU A 323 9.59 9.35 8.52
C LEU A 323 10.63 8.37 9.08
N GLY A 324 11.90 8.54 8.70
CA GLY A 324 13.01 7.73 9.19
C GLY A 324 13.29 7.93 10.68
N MET A 325 13.10 9.14 11.21
CA MET A 325 13.30 9.43 12.64
C MET A 325 12.28 8.73 13.53
N VAL A 326 10.99 8.76 13.16
CA VAL A 326 9.92 8.18 13.97
C VAL A 326 9.99 6.64 13.92
N ILE A 327 10.04 6.07 12.72
CA ILE A 327 10.06 4.61 12.57
C ILE A 327 11.40 4.04 13.04
N GLY A 328 12.51 4.67 12.67
CA GLY A 328 13.84 4.18 13.02
C GLY A 328 14.19 4.35 14.48
N GLY A 329 13.76 5.43 15.13
CA GLY A 329 13.90 5.60 16.57
C GLY A 329 13.17 4.51 17.35
N VAL A 330 11.92 4.22 17.00
CA VAL A 330 11.10 3.18 17.65
C VAL A 330 11.70 1.79 17.44
N VAL A 331 12.10 1.44 16.21
CA VAL A 331 12.71 0.14 15.91
C VAL A 331 14.04 -0.02 16.64
N THR A 332 14.87 1.01 16.70
CA THR A 332 16.17 0.97 17.41
C THR A 332 15.97 0.83 18.91
N LEU A 333 14.98 1.52 19.48
CA LEU A 333 14.62 1.39 20.89
C LEU A 333 14.17 -0.04 21.21
N LEU A 334 13.33 -0.64 20.36
CA LEU A 334 12.88 -2.03 20.52
C LEU A 334 14.04 -3.03 20.44
N LEU A 335 14.96 -2.86 19.48
CA LEU A 335 16.14 -3.72 19.35
C LEU A 335 17.11 -3.57 20.53
N PHE A 336 17.22 -2.36 21.07
CA PHE A 336 17.99 -2.10 22.28
C PHE A 336 17.38 -2.79 23.51
N VAL A 337 16.07 -2.67 23.72
CA VAL A 337 15.35 -3.37 24.81
C VAL A 337 15.48 -4.90 24.66
N ALA A 338 15.55 -5.40 23.43
CA ALA A 338 15.77 -6.81 23.14
C ALA A 338 17.24 -7.26 23.32
N HIS A 339 18.14 -6.40 23.83
CA HIS A 339 19.57 -6.67 24.04
C HIS A 339 20.30 -7.21 22.79
N VAL A 340 19.90 -6.78 21.59
CA VAL A 340 20.55 -7.20 20.34
C VAL A 340 21.92 -6.53 20.22
N ASP A 341 22.95 -7.28 19.78
CA ASP A 341 24.31 -6.77 19.59
C ASP A 341 24.34 -5.47 18.78
N ALA A 342 25.03 -4.44 19.29
CA ALA A 342 25.13 -3.13 18.65
C ALA A 342 25.68 -3.18 17.21
N LEU A 343 26.61 -4.09 16.94
CA LEU A 343 27.19 -4.30 15.61
C LEU A 343 26.15 -4.87 14.61
N LYS A 344 25.31 -5.81 15.06
CA LYS A 344 24.22 -6.35 14.22
C LYS A 344 23.20 -5.28 13.91
N GLN A 345 22.82 -4.48 14.92
CA GLN A 345 21.91 -3.35 14.71
C GLN A 345 22.47 -2.34 13.69
N PHE A 346 23.77 -2.01 13.78
CA PHE A 346 24.45 -1.13 12.83
C PHE A 346 24.42 -1.66 11.38
N LEU A 347 24.76 -2.95 11.19
CA LEU A 347 24.76 -3.58 9.86
C LEU A 347 23.36 -3.63 9.23
N VAL A 348 22.33 -3.91 10.03
CA VAL A 348 20.94 -3.88 9.58
C VAL A 348 20.52 -2.48 9.16
N TRP A 349 20.89 -1.45 9.92
CA TRP A 349 20.65 -0.07 9.52
C TRP A 349 21.37 0.30 8.22
N MET A 350 22.63 -0.09 8.06
CA MET A 350 23.37 0.11 6.82
C MET A 350 22.72 -0.57 5.61
N LEU A 351 22.18 -1.77 5.78
CA LEU A 351 21.42 -2.48 4.74
C LEU A 351 20.13 -1.77 4.37
N ILE A 352 19.38 -1.26 5.35
CA ILE A 352 18.17 -0.47 5.12
C ILE A 352 18.51 0.79 4.33
N LEU A 353 19.53 1.54 4.76
CA LEU A 353 19.96 2.77 4.10
C LEU A 353 20.47 2.54 2.68
N LEU A 354 21.25 1.48 2.47
CA LEU A 354 21.73 1.12 1.14
C LEU A 354 20.57 0.71 0.24
N GLY A 355 19.67 -0.14 0.72
CA GLY A 355 18.51 -0.61 -0.04
C GLY A 355 17.57 0.54 -0.43
N THR A 356 17.38 1.50 0.47
CA THR A 356 16.55 2.66 0.19
C THR A 356 17.21 3.67 -0.75
N LEU A 357 18.52 3.88 -0.64
CA LEU A 357 19.29 4.68 -1.59
C LEU A 357 19.22 4.07 -2.99
N VAL A 358 19.44 2.75 -3.11
CA VAL A 358 19.34 2.02 -4.38
C VAL A 358 17.93 2.15 -4.96
N PHE A 359 16.89 1.90 -4.17
CA PHE A 359 15.50 2.09 -4.61
C PHE A 359 15.26 3.52 -5.11
N SER A 360 15.72 4.52 -4.36
CA SER A 360 15.56 5.93 -4.70
C SER A 360 16.24 6.29 -6.02
N LEU A 361 17.47 5.80 -6.26
CA LEU A 361 18.23 6.05 -7.48
C LEU A 361 17.66 5.35 -8.72
N PHE A 362 17.28 4.08 -8.59
CA PHE A 362 16.78 3.30 -9.74
C PHE A 362 15.34 3.64 -10.11
N GLU A 363 14.51 4.05 -9.14
CA GLU A 363 13.08 4.33 -9.35
C GLU A 363 12.74 5.83 -9.46
N GLN A 364 13.74 6.71 -9.61
CA GLN A 364 13.54 8.17 -9.73
C GLN A 364 12.50 8.55 -10.78
N ARG A 365 12.49 7.87 -11.93
CA ARG A 365 11.52 8.14 -13.02
C ARG A 365 10.09 7.81 -12.59
N LYS A 366 9.86 6.63 -11.99
CA LYS A 366 8.53 6.22 -11.54
C LYS A 366 8.03 7.09 -10.38
N MET A 367 8.92 7.43 -9.44
CA MET A 367 8.62 8.37 -8.35
C MET A 367 8.28 9.76 -8.88
N GLY A 368 8.98 10.24 -9.92
CA GLY A 368 8.70 11.52 -10.56
C GLY A 368 7.32 11.56 -11.23
N VAL A 369 6.90 10.47 -11.88
CA VAL A 369 5.54 10.35 -12.44
C VAL A 369 4.49 10.37 -11.34
N ALA A 370 4.69 9.61 -10.26
CA ALA A 370 3.79 9.62 -9.11
C ALA A 370 3.70 11.01 -8.48
N TYR A 371 4.84 11.66 -8.25
CA TYR A 371 4.88 12.99 -7.69
C TYR A 371 4.10 13.99 -8.54
N LYS A 372 4.30 14.01 -9.86
CA LYS A 372 3.55 14.90 -10.77
C LYS A 372 2.05 14.62 -10.73
N HIS A 373 1.66 13.35 -10.68
CA HIS A 373 0.26 12.94 -10.58
C HIS A 373 -0.42 13.51 -9.33
N PHE A 374 0.20 13.34 -8.16
CA PHE A 374 -0.35 13.84 -6.89
C PHE A 374 -0.20 15.36 -6.72
N ALA A 375 0.89 15.97 -7.19
CA ALA A 375 1.10 17.41 -7.10
C ALA A 375 0.08 18.20 -7.93
N LYS A 376 -0.28 17.71 -9.13
CA LYS A 376 -1.34 18.29 -9.96
C LYS A 376 -2.71 18.28 -9.25
N ARG A 377 -2.95 17.32 -8.35
CA ARG A 377 -4.19 17.29 -7.56
C ARG A 377 -4.20 18.30 -6.43
N VAL A 378 -3.11 18.43 -5.68
CA VAL A 378 -3.02 19.44 -4.61
C VAL A 378 -3.27 20.85 -5.16
N SER A 379 -2.72 21.19 -6.33
CA SER A 379 -2.98 22.50 -6.95
C SER A 379 -4.38 22.65 -7.54
N LYS A 380 -5.11 21.56 -7.81
CA LYS A 380 -6.48 21.62 -8.35
C LYS A 380 -7.53 21.70 -7.23
N GLY A 381 -7.26 21.08 -6.08
CA GLY A 381 -8.08 21.21 -4.88
C GLY A 381 -7.97 22.58 -4.22
N SER A 382 -6.78 23.22 -4.22
CA SER A 382 -6.65 24.57 -3.64
C SER A 382 -7.40 25.66 -4.41
N PHE A 383 -7.68 25.44 -5.70
CA PHE A 383 -8.47 26.38 -6.53
C PHE A 383 -9.98 26.15 -6.43
N SER A 384 -10.46 25.03 -5.88
CA SER A 384 -11.91 24.81 -5.71
C SER A 384 -12.45 25.28 -4.36
N ASP A 385 -11.59 25.41 -3.35
CA ASP A 385 -12.00 25.86 -2.01
C ASP A 385 -11.99 27.40 -1.85
N GLU A 386 -11.45 28.15 -2.82
CA GLU A 386 -11.44 29.63 -2.81
C GLU A 386 -12.65 30.25 -3.54
N ASP A 387 -13.47 29.46 -4.22
CA ASP A 387 -14.65 29.90 -4.98
C ASP A 387 -15.99 29.35 -4.43
N ALA A 388 -16.04 28.92 -3.16
CA ALA A 388 -17.26 28.44 -2.48
C ALA A 388 -17.78 29.42 -1.41
#